data_AF-A0A8E2LE24-F1
#
_entry.id   AF-A0A8E2LE24-F1
#
_cell.length_a   1.000
_cell.length_b   1.000
_cell.length_c   1.000
_cell.angle_alpha   90.00
_cell.angle_beta   90.00
_cell.angle_gamma   90.00
#
_symmetry.space_group_name_H-M   'P 1'
#
loop_
_entity.id
_entity.type
_entity.pdbx_description
1 polymer ?
#
loop_
_entity_poly.entity_id
_entity_poly.type
_entity_poly.pdbx_seq_one_letter_code
_entity_poly.pdbx_strand_id
1 'polypeptide(L)'
;MYKMIALFKKPEDTASFDDYYFNTHMPLTNKIPGLEKVEITKMSGSSPYYLMCVMYYASKEAFKEASKTPESKASGKDVMEFAGDLVTFMFGEDVND
;
A
#
# COMPACT_ATOMS: atom_id res chain seq x y z
N MET A 1 3.93 3.90 15.60
CA MET A 1 2.86 4.56 14.80
C MET A 1 1.88 3.50 14.28
N TYR A 2 0.67 3.87 13.86
CA TYR A 2 -0.25 2.90 13.21
C TYR A 2 0.12 2.76 11.74
N LYS A 3 0.10 1.54 11.21
CA LYS A 3 0.45 1.27 9.82
C LYS A 3 -0.47 0.29 9.14
N MET A 4 -0.73 0.57 7.87
CA MET A 4 -1.30 -0.37 6.91
C MET A 4 -0.18 -0.85 5.97
N ILE A 5 -0.09 -2.16 5.77
CA ILE A 5 0.93 -2.80 4.95
C ILE A 5 0.23 -3.47 3.78
N ALA A 6 0.61 -3.13 2.56
CA ALA A 6 0.24 -3.84 1.34
C ALA A 6 1.45 -4.65 0.87
N LEU A 7 1.34 -5.98 0.91
CA LEU A 7 2.39 -6.90 0.50
C LEU A 7 1.96 -7.64 -0.77
N PHE A 8 2.73 -7.49 -1.83
CA PHE A 8 2.43 -8.03 -3.15
C PHE A 8 3.28 -9.26 -3.42
N LYS A 9 2.64 -10.36 -3.84
CA LYS A 9 3.31 -11.49 -4.47
C LYS A 9 3.96 -11.07 -5.79
N LYS A 10 4.89 -11.89 -6.29
CA LYS A 10 5.53 -11.63 -7.58
C LYS A 10 4.51 -11.69 -8.73
N PRO A 11 4.30 -10.58 -9.48
CA PRO A 11 3.48 -10.59 -10.68
C PRO A 11 4.18 -11.36 -11.80
N GLU A 12 3.42 -11.84 -12.78
CA GLU A 12 3.97 -12.48 -13.99
C GLU A 12 4.80 -11.48 -14.81
N ASP A 13 4.31 -10.25 -14.94
CA ASP A 13 5.02 -9.13 -15.57
C ASP A 13 5.32 -8.03 -14.55
N THR A 14 6.57 -8.02 -14.07
CA THR A 14 7.04 -7.01 -13.11
C THR A 14 7.19 -5.62 -13.73
N ALA A 15 7.44 -5.52 -15.03
CA ALA A 15 7.63 -4.21 -15.67
C ALA A 15 6.29 -3.47 -15.82
N SER A 16 5.25 -4.16 -16.27
CA SER A 16 3.89 -3.61 -16.34
C SER A 16 3.33 -3.31 -14.94
N PHE A 17 3.61 -4.17 -13.95
CA PHE A 17 3.24 -3.89 -12.56
C PHE A 17 3.93 -2.63 -12.05
N ASP A 18 5.25 -2.49 -12.25
CA ASP A 18 6.00 -1.32 -11.81
C ASP A 18 5.47 -0.03 -12.43
N ASP A 19 5.28 -0.01 -13.74
CA ASP A 19 4.78 1.16 -14.46
C ASP A 19 3.43 1.61 -13.88
N TYR A 20 2.46 0.69 -13.79
CA TYR A 20 1.14 1.01 -13.23
C TYR A 20 1.22 1.41 -11.75
N TYR A 21 2.01 0.68 -10.96
CA TYR A 21 2.13 0.91 -9.52
C TYR A 21 2.66 2.33 -9.23
N PHE A 22 3.75 2.73 -9.89
CA PHE A 22 4.38 4.02 -9.63
C PHE A 22 3.71 5.19 -10.35
N ASN A 23 3.15 4.99 -11.55
CA ASN A 23 2.59 6.08 -12.36
C ASN A 23 1.07 6.26 -12.17
N THR A 24 0.34 5.25 -11.71
CA THR A 24 -1.12 5.31 -11.52
C THR A 24 -1.51 5.14 -10.06
N HIS A 25 -1.12 4.02 -9.44
CA HIS A 25 -1.58 3.68 -8.09
C HIS A 25 -1.01 4.62 -7.02
N MET A 26 0.30 4.85 -7.02
CA MET A 26 0.97 5.69 -6.02
C MET A 26 0.46 7.14 -5.99
N PRO A 27 0.21 7.83 -7.13
CA PRO A 27 -0.44 9.13 -7.13
C PRO A 27 -1.85 9.17 -6.51
N LEU A 28 -2.61 8.06 -6.56
CA LEU A 28 -3.90 7.97 -5.86
C LEU A 28 -3.69 7.82 -4.36
N THR A 29 -2.80 6.92 -3.95
CA THR A 29 -2.48 6.65 -2.54
C THR A 29 -1.91 7.89 -1.85
N ASN A 30 -1.04 8.66 -2.51
CA ASN A 30 -0.46 9.89 -1.95
C ASN A 30 -1.47 11.03 -1.77
N LYS A 31 -2.69 10.93 -2.31
CA LYS A 31 -3.76 11.91 -2.10
C LYS A 31 -4.58 11.65 -0.84
N ILE A 32 -4.38 10.51 -0.17
CA ILE A 32 -5.18 10.13 1.00
C ILE A 32 -4.98 11.13 2.15
N PRO A 33 -6.04 11.83 2.59
CA PRO A 33 -5.96 12.69 3.76
C PRO A 33 -5.62 11.89 5.02
N GLY A 34 -4.64 12.37 5.79
CA GLY A 34 -4.19 11.73 7.04
C GLY A 34 -3.08 10.68 6.87
N LEU A 35 -2.65 10.40 5.64
CA LEU A 35 -1.46 9.59 5.35
C LEU A 35 -0.19 10.42 5.67
N GLU A 36 0.61 9.95 6.63
CA GLU A 36 1.79 10.71 7.10
C GLU A 36 3.07 10.34 6.36
N LYS A 37 3.21 9.06 5.99
CA LYS A 37 4.40 8.54 5.34
C LYS A 37 4.06 7.30 4.53
N VAL A 38 4.75 7.12 3.41
CA VAL A 38 4.76 5.88 2.63
C VAL A 38 6.20 5.38 2.49
N GLU A 39 6.42 4.11 2.77
CA GLU A 39 7.67 3.41 2.48
C GLU A 39 7.41 2.28 1.49
N ILE A 40 8.23 2.21 0.45
CA ILE A 40 8.12 1.20 -0.59
C ILE A 40 9.42 0.40 -0.62
N THR A 41 9.29 -0.92 -0.50
CA THR A 41 10.42 -1.85 -0.49
C THR A 41 10.22 -2.88 -1.58
N LYS A 42 11.14 -2.94 -2.55
CA LYS A 42 11.22 -4.04 -3.51
C LYS A 42 12.03 -5.19 -2.92
N MET A 43 11.45 -6.37 -2.97
CA MET A 43 12.09 -7.60 -2.50
C MET A 43 12.98 -8.17 -3.61
N SER A 44 14.14 -8.68 -3.23
CA SER A 44 15.12 -9.30 -4.13
C SER A 44 15.38 -10.76 -3.77
N GLY A 45 16.08 -11.49 -4.65
CA GLY A 45 16.43 -12.89 -4.42
C GLY A 45 15.25 -13.84 -4.63
N SER A 46 15.16 -14.89 -3.82
CA SER A 46 14.14 -15.96 -3.93
C SER A 46 12.86 -15.70 -3.14
N SER A 47 12.60 -14.44 -2.76
CA SER A 47 11.38 -14.08 -2.05
C SER A 47 10.14 -14.41 -2.90
N PRO A 48 9.07 -14.99 -2.32
CA PRO A 48 7.78 -15.15 -3.00
C PRO A 48 7.05 -13.81 -3.17
N TYR A 49 7.50 -12.77 -2.47
CA TYR A 49 6.98 -11.41 -2.53
C TYR A 49 7.87 -10.52 -3.40
N TYR A 50 7.26 -9.51 -3.99
CA TYR A 50 7.92 -8.60 -4.92
C TYR A 50 7.98 -7.17 -4.40
N LEU A 51 6.90 -6.65 -3.82
CA LEU A 51 6.83 -5.28 -3.32
C LEU A 51 6.08 -5.24 -1.99
N MET A 52 6.57 -4.44 -1.05
CA MET A 52 5.87 -4.06 0.17
C MET A 52 5.69 -2.55 0.19
N CYS A 53 4.49 -2.10 0.54
CA CYS A 53 4.18 -0.70 0.78
C CYS A 53 3.64 -0.55 2.20
N VAL A 54 4.29 0.31 2.99
CA VAL A 54 3.90 0.62 4.36
C VAL A 54 3.39 2.05 4.41
N MET A 55 2.13 2.22 4.78
CA MET A 55 1.44 3.49 4.91
C MET A 55 1.23 3.80 6.39
N TYR A 56 1.79 4.92 6.84
CA TYR A 56 1.78 5.33 8.25
C TYR A 56 0.69 6.36 8.52
N TYR A 57 0.08 6.23 9.70
CA TYR A 57 -0.95 7.11 10.23
C TYR A 57 -0.64 7.40 11.71
N ALA A 58 -1.05 8.59 12.17
CA ALA A 58 -0.81 9.05 13.53
C ALA A 58 -1.33 8.07 14.61
N SER A 59 -2.50 7.48 14.36
CA SER A 59 -3.13 6.49 15.23
C SER A 59 -4.09 5.60 14.44
N LYS A 60 -4.62 4.56 15.10
CA LYS A 60 -5.68 3.71 14.55
C LYS A 60 -6.96 4.51 14.22
N GLU A 61 -7.31 5.49 15.05
CA GLU A 61 -8.45 6.38 14.82
C GLU A 61 -8.21 7.26 13.59
N ALA A 62 -6.99 7.81 13.44
CA ALA A 62 -6.63 8.59 12.26
C ALA A 62 -6.74 7.75 10.98
N PHE A 63 -6.24 6.50 11.01
CA PHE A 63 -6.43 5.56 9.90
C PHE A 63 -7.92 5.30 9.61
N LYS A 64 -8.74 5.11 10.65
CA LYS A 64 -10.17 4.86 10.47
C LYS A 64 -10.86 6.03 9.78
N GLU A 65 -10.52 7.27 10.12
CA GLU A 65 -11.07 8.44 9.42
C GLU A 65 -10.53 8.56 7.99
N ALA A 66 -9.22 8.37 7.79
CA ALA A 66 -8.60 8.35 6.46
C ALA A 66 -9.27 7.32 5.53
N SER A 67 -9.51 6.09 6.02
CA SER A 67 -10.11 5.00 5.23
C SER A 67 -11.51 5.29 4.68
N LYS A 68 -12.24 6.26 5.25
CA LYS A 68 -13.59 6.65 4.79
C LYS A 68 -13.55 7.64 3.63
N THR A 69 -12.42 8.29 3.39
CA THR A 69 -12.24 9.34 2.39
C THR A 69 -12.45 8.79 0.97
N PRO A 70 -12.91 9.64 0.01
CA PRO A 70 -13.04 9.23 -1.38
C PRO A 70 -11.68 8.82 -1.99
N GLU A 71 -10.57 9.44 -1.56
CA GLU A 71 -9.22 9.13 -2.01
C GLU A 71 -8.79 7.72 -1.57
N SER A 72 -9.03 7.35 -0.30
CA SER A 72 -8.76 5.97 0.17
C SER A 72 -9.60 4.94 -0.57
N LYS A 73 -10.87 5.24 -0.84
CA LYS A 73 -11.73 4.35 -1.62
C LYS A 73 -11.25 4.20 -3.06
N ALA A 74 -10.76 5.27 -3.67
CA ALA A 74 -10.21 5.25 -5.02
C ALA A 74 -8.93 4.41 -5.09
N SER A 75 -7.96 4.63 -4.17
CA SER A 75 -6.73 3.83 -4.07
C SER A 75 -7.05 2.35 -3.80
N GLY A 76 -7.97 2.06 -2.87
CA GLY A 76 -8.40 0.71 -2.54
C GLY A 76 -9.11 0.00 -3.70
N LYS A 77 -9.93 0.72 -4.48
CA LYS A 77 -10.55 0.16 -5.69
C LYS A 77 -9.50 -0.16 -6.75
N ASP A 78 -8.62 0.78 -7.03
CA ASP A 78 -7.56 0.66 -8.04
C ASP A 78 -6.67 -0.56 -7.78
N VAL A 79 -6.16 -0.72 -6.55
CA VAL A 79 -5.31 -1.88 -6.20
C VAL A 79 -6.02 -3.23 -6.33
N MET A 80 -7.31 -3.29 -6.03
CA MET A 80 -8.09 -4.51 -6.22
C MET A 80 -8.29 -4.83 -7.71
N GLU A 81 -8.38 -3.81 -8.58
CA GLU A 81 -8.54 -4.00 -10.02
C GLU A 81 -7.25 -4.49 -10.70
N PHE A 82 -6.08 -3.90 -10.38
CA PHE A 82 -4.83 -4.27 -11.07
C PHE A 82 -4.02 -5.37 -10.36
N ALA A 83 -4.21 -5.56 -9.04
CA ALA A 83 -3.36 -6.45 -8.23
C ALA A 83 -4.13 -7.22 -7.12
N GLY A 84 -5.45 -7.34 -7.23
CA GLY A 84 -6.29 -7.97 -6.20
C GLY A 84 -5.85 -9.38 -5.80
N ASP A 85 -5.43 -10.22 -6.75
CA ASP A 85 -4.97 -11.59 -6.50
C ASP A 85 -3.52 -11.66 -5.96
N LEU A 86 -2.80 -10.54 -6.00
CA LEU A 86 -1.39 -10.45 -5.58
C LEU A 86 -1.23 -9.82 -4.19
N VAL A 87 -2.15 -8.92 -3.82
CA VAL A 87 -2.00 -8.08 -2.63
C VAL A 87 -2.54 -8.77 -1.37
N THR A 88 -1.82 -8.60 -0.27
CA THR A 88 -2.28 -8.91 1.09
C THR A 88 -2.20 -7.65 1.93
N PHE A 89 -3.31 -7.31 2.58
CA PHE A 89 -3.36 -6.18 3.51
C PHE A 89 -3.18 -6.67 4.95
N MET A 90 -2.26 -6.00 5.66
CA MET A 90 -2.02 -6.21 7.08
C MET A 90 -2.07 -4.87 7.80
N PHE A 91 -2.36 -4.90 9.10
CA PHE A 91 -2.44 -3.72 9.93
C PHE A 91 -1.64 -3.96 11.20
N GLY A 92 -0.93 -2.95 11.67
CA GLY A 92 -0.11 -3.09 12.87
C GLY A 92 0.24 -1.76 13.50
N GLU A 93 0.87 -1.85 14.66
CA GLU A 93 1.44 -0.72 15.38
C GLU A 93 2.91 -1.02 15.64
N ASP A 94 3.78 -0.03 15.49
CA ASP A 94 5.17 -0.17 15.92
C ASP A 94 5.21 -0.31 17.45
N VAL A 95 5.92 -1.32 17.94
CA VAL A 95 6.05 -1.63 19.38
C VAL A 95 7.35 -1.10 19.99
N ASN A 96 8.26 -0.60 19.14
CA ASN A 96 9.51 0.02 19.53
C ASN A 96 9.59 1.36 18.78
N ASP A 97 10.10 2.40 19.46
CA ASP A 97 10.32 3.74 18.91
C ASP A 97 11.49 3.80 17.90
#